data_AF-A0A7X0RHS9-F1
#
_entry.id   AF-A0A7X0RHS9-F1
#
_cell.length_a   1.000
_cell.length_b   1.000
_cell.length_c   1.000
_cell.angle_alpha   90.00
_cell.angle_beta   90.00
_cell.angle_gamma   90.00
#
_symmetry.space_group_name_H-M   'P 1'
#
loop_
_entity.id
_entity.type
_entity.pdbx_description
1 polymer ?
#
loop_
_entity_poly.entity_id
_entity_poly.type
_entity_poly.pdbx_seq_one_letter_code
_entity_poly.pdbx_strand_id
1 'polypeptide(L)'
;MTCQFVPPYLLQQLASHHPGVSGPCTTTLAIDERFRTARSGPPRSAPAGVVGSAAWTVHTAAGGSTLPGTKVRAAGEPESGDAAVDEAAYGITGSLALFAEVYGRASYDGNGAPVSLTVHYEQDYDNAFWDGTQLVFGDGDGTVFGRFTKPVDVLGHEFTHAVTEHTAGLAYAGQSGALNESMSDVFAACLKQRLLGQDALEADWLIGEGIFVPGISARGLRDMAAPGTAYDDPALGKDPQGADMSAYVETTDDNGGVHLNSGIPNRAFQLAAVAIGGSSWEGAGAVWYAALTGGAVGARTDFAGFAAATVAAAGAHADAVRGAWETVGVTPAGAAAGSGAGAPGVAEGDGPAPSPARTVSVRRTGGFAGLAVGGEVDLDGDDPRGSEVRSLMDRIDLREARTGLPHPDMFVYDFDLCGERARVPEQHLTDDLRRLAEVVLG
;
A
#
# COMPACT_ATOMS: atom_id res chain seq x y z
N MET A 1 -10.19 -5.68 -2.55
CA MET A 1 -9.16 -5.66 -1.50
C MET A 1 -9.88 -5.70 -0.18
N THR A 2 -9.36 -6.45 0.79
CA THR A 2 -9.85 -6.45 2.17
C THR A 2 -8.62 -6.18 3.01
N CYS A 3 -8.60 -5.00 3.61
CA CYS A 3 -7.51 -4.50 4.45
C CYS A 3 -7.93 -4.65 5.90
N GLN A 4 -7.01 -4.98 6.77
CA GLN A 4 -7.28 -5.22 8.18
C GLN A 4 -6.31 -4.41 9.01
N PHE A 5 -6.82 -3.61 9.95
CA PHE A 5 -5.99 -2.71 10.75
C PHE A 5 -4.90 -3.43 11.54
N VAL A 6 -5.26 -4.55 12.18
CA VAL A 6 -4.34 -5.41 12.94
C VAL A 6 -3.73 -6.44 11.99
N PRO A 7 -2.40 -6.47 11.85
CA PRO A 7 -1.74 -7.36 10.91
C PRO A 7 -1.76 -8.82 11.41
N PRO A 8 -1.81 -9.82 10.50
CA PRO A 8 -1.88 -11.22 10.87
C PRO A 8 -0.75 -11.70 11.79
N TYR A 9 0.47 -11.17 11.62
CA TYR A 9 1.61 -11.57 12.44
C TYR A 9 1.40 -11.26 13.93
N LEU A 10 0.70 -10.17 14.26
CA LEU A 10 0.50 -9.76 15.65
C LEU A 10 -0.54 -10.66 16.33
N LEU A 11 -1.64 -10.96 15.63
CA LEU A 11 -2.64 -11.91 16.11
C LEU A 11 -2.06 -13.32 16.24
N GLN A 12 -1.15 -13.74 15.34
CA GLN A 12 -0.47 -15.03 15.42
C GLN A 12 0.48 -15.11 16.63
N GLN A 13 1.23 -14.04 16.89
CA GLN A 13 2.09 -13.91 18.07
C GLN A 13 1.27 -14.05 19.36
N LEU A 14 0.16 -13.31 19.47
CA LEU A 14 -0.75 -13.37 20.60
C LEU A 14 -1.37 -14.77 20.75
N ALA A 15 -1.85 -15.36 19.66
CA ALA A 15 -2.43 -16.69 19.67
C ALA A 15 -1.46 -17.78 20.14
N SER A 16 -0.17 -17.63 19.81
CA SER A 16 0.87 -18.62 20.13
C SER A 16 1.45 -18.47 21.53
N HIS A 17 1.53 -17.25 22.04
CA HIS A 17 2.28 -16.95 23.26
C HIS A 17 1.43 -16.46 24.44
N HIS A 18 0.14 -16.15 24.21
CA HIS A 18 -0.77 -15.61 25.23
C HIS A 18 -2.04 -16.44 25.34
N PRO A 19 -2.02 -17.53 26.15
CA PRO A 19 -3.15 -18.46 26.25
C PRO A 19 -4.49 -17.82 26.61
N GLY A 20 -4.47 -16.69 27.34
CA GLY A 20 -5.67 -15.96 27.75
C GLY A 20 -6.45 -15.32 26.59
N VAL A 21 -5.79 -15.02 25.47
CA VAL A 21 -6.37 -14.36 24.29
C VAL A 21 -6.24 -15.19 23.01
N SER A 22 -5.77 -16.43 23.13
CA SER A 22 -5.54 -17.31 21.99
C SER A 22 -6.81 -17.63 21.19
N GLY A 23 -7.94 -17.78 21.89
CA GLY A 23 -9.26 -18.00 21.28
C GLY A 23 -9.73 -16.83 20.41
N PRO A 24 -9.86 -15.61 20.99
CA PRO A 24 -10.19 -14.38 20.26
C PRO A 24 -9.28 -14.14 19.05
N CYS A 25 -7.96 -14.17 19.22
CA CYS A 25 -7.01 -13.94 18.13
C CYS A 25 -7.13 -14.98 17.00
N THR A 26 -7.29 -16.27 17.33
CA THR A 26 -7.48 -17.33 16.31
C THR A 26 -8.80 -17.16 15.55
N THR A 27 -9.85 -16.73 16.25
CA THR A 27 -11.17 -16.47 15.65
C THR A 27 -11.11 -15.28 14.70
N THR A 28 -10.48 -14.19 15.13
CA THR A 28 -10.23 -13.00 14.31
C THR A 28 -9.46 -13.34 13.05
N LEU A 29 -8.33 -14.08 13.16
CA LEU A 29 -7.55 -14.55 12.00
C LEU A 29 -8.40 -15.37 11.00
N ALA A 30 -9.26 -16.25 11.50
CA ALA A 30 -10.12 -17.08 10.65
C ALA A 30 -11.21 -16.26 9.95
N ILE A 31 -11.73 -15.22 10.60
CA ILE A 31 -12.69 -14.28 10.00
C ILE A 31 -11.99 -13.46 8.90
N ASP A 32 -10.80 -12.93 9.19
CA ASP A 32 -10.03 -12.10 8.27
C ASP A 32 -9.65 -12.85 6.99
N GLU A 33 -9.29 -14.13 7.11
CA GLU A 33 -8.99 -15.00 5.97
C GLU A 33 -10.23 -15.26 5.09
N ARG A 34 -11.43 -15.38 5.67
CA ARG A 34 -12.67 -15.50 4.90
C ARG A 34 -12.94 -14.24 4.08
N PHE A 35 -12.72 -13.07 4.67
CA PHE A 35 -12.87 -11.80 3.95
C PHE A 35 -11.82 -11.62 2.85
N ARG A 36 -10.60 -12.10 3.05
CA ARG A 36 -9.53 -12.10 2.05
C ARG A 36 -9.85 -12.99 0.85
N THR A 37 -10.38 -14.20 1.12
CA THR A 37 -10.71 -15.18 0.08
C THR A 37 -12.01 -14.86 -0.69
N ALA A 38 -12.99 -14.23 -0.05
CA ALA A 38 -14.31 -13.97 -0.64
C ALA A 38 -14.35 -12.91 -1.77
N ARG A 39 -13.31 -12.08 -1.94
CA ARG A 39 -13.28 -10.97 -2.95
C ARG A 39 -12.41 -11.23 -4.18
N SER A 40 -12.29 -12.48 -4.64
CA SER A 40 -11.75 -12.82 -5.98
C SER A 40 -12.71 -12.48 -7.15
N GLY A 41 -13.63 -11.51 -6.99
CA GLY A 41 -14.65 -11.13 -7.97
C GLY A 41 -14.69 -9.62 -8.25
N PRO A 42 -15.32 -9.19 -9.35
CA PRO A 42 -15.33 -7.79 -9.77
C PRO A 42 -16.04 -6.88 -8.74
N PRO A 43 -15.62 -5.60 -8.61
CA PRO A 43 -16.21 -4.67 -7.65
C PRO A 43 -17.70 -4.46 -7.94
N ARG A 44 -18.53 -4.49 -6.89
CA ARG A 44 -19.96 -4.13 -6.97
C ARG A 44 -20.11 -2.63 -6.86
N SER A 45 -20.84 -2.04 -7.79
CA SER A 45 -21.19 -0.61 -7.77
C SER A 45 -22.10 -0.28 -6.57
N ALA A 46 -21.71 0.71 -5.78
CA ALA A 46 -22.58 1.32 -4.78
C ALA A 46 -23.68 2.16 -5.47
N PRO A 47 -24.90 2.23 -4.92
CA PRO A 47 -25.95 3.11 -5.45
C PRO A 47 -25.60 4.59 -5.23
N ALA A 48 -25.90 5.42 -6.23
CA ALA A 48 -25.65 6.87 -6.18
C ALA A 48 -26.53 7.57 -5.12
N GLY A 49 -25.89 8.35 -4.23
CA GLY A 49 -26.55 9.19 -3.24
C GLY A 49 -26.95 10.57 -3.78
N VAL A 50 -28.00 11.15 -3.22
CA VAL A 50 -28.45 12.53 -3.51
C VAL A 50 -27.53 13.52 -2.79
N VAL A 51 -27.13 14.58 -3.49
CA VAL A 51 -26.23 15.63 -2.98
C VAL A 51 -26.91 16.44 -1.86
N GLY A 52 -26.43 16.28 -0.62
CA GLY A 52 -26.79 17.08 0.56
C GLY A 52 -26.39 16.37 1.87
N SER A 53 -25.61 17.04 2.73
CA SER A 53 -24.91 16.54 3.95
C SER A 53 -24.24 15.17 3.81
N ALA A 54 -22.92 15.08 4.01
CA ALA A 54 -22.19 13.83 3.78
C ALA A 54 -22.87 12.63 4.47
N ALA A 55 -23.45 11.74 3.66
CA ALA A 55 -24.47 10.80 4.10
C ALA A 55 -23.79 9.57 4.70
N TRP A 56 -23.65 9.52 6.02
CA TRP A 56 -23.17 8.32 6.71
C TRP A 56 -24.27 7.69 7.57
N THR A 57 -24.18 6.37 7.76
CA THR A 57 -25.05 5.58 8.64
C THR A 57 -24.23 4.57 9.43
N VAL A 58 -24.37 4.61 10.75
CA VAL A 58 -23.80 3.63 11.68
C VAL A 58 -24.86 2.57 11.99
N HIS A 59 -24.42 1.31 11.88
CA HIS A 59 -25.18 0.12 12.21
C HIS A 59 -24.50 -0.63 13.36
N THR A 60 -25.24 -1.51 14.01
CA THR A 60 -24.70 -2.49 14.96
C THR A 60 -24.93 -3.91 14.45
N ALA A 61 -23.91 -4.74 14.59
CA ALA A 61 -24.03 -6.19 14.43
C ALA A 61 -24.40 -6.90 15.76
N ALA A 62 -24.44 -6.17 16.88
CA ALA A 62 -24.83 -6.65 18.20
C ALA A 62 -24.11 -7.94 18.64
N GLY A 63 -22.81 -8.03 18.38
CA GLY A 63 -21.96 -9.19 18.69
C GLY A 63 -22.08 -10.36 17.71
N GLY A 64 -22.75 -10.17 16.56
CA GLY A 64 -22.82 -11.15 15.48
C GLY A 64 -22.04 -10.74 14.23
N SER A 65 -22.13 -11.54 13.16
CA SER A 65 -21.43 -11.32 11.87
C SER A 65 -22.30 -10.73 10.75
N THR A 66 -23.58 -10.44 11.00
CA THR A 66 -24.47 -9.98 9.93
C THR A 66 -24.18 -8.51 9.59
N LEU A 67 -23.73 -8.27 8.36
CA LEU A 67 -23.44 -6.93 7.84
C LEU A 67 -24.56 -6.43 6.89
N PRO A 68 -24.92 -5.12 6.91
CA PRO A 68 -24.43 -4.10 7.85
C PRO A 68 -25.07 -4.22 9.25
N GLY A 69 -26.05 -5.10 9.44
CA GLY A 69 -26.75 -5.22 10.72
C GLY A 69 -27.89 -4.19 10.86
N THR A 70 -28.16 -3.74 12.08
CA THR A 70 -29.29 -2.85 12.38
C THR A 70 -28.84 -1.39 12.44
N LYS A 71 -29.50 -0.49 11.70
CA LYS A 71 -29.23 0.96 11.80
C LYS A 71 -29.43 1.44 13.24
N VAL A 72 -28.45 2.16 13.78
CA VAL A 72 -28.50 2.76 15.12
C VAL A 72 -28.31 4.27 15.12
N ARG A 73 -27.63 4.83 14.12
CA ARG A 73 -27.43 6.28 14.00
C ARG A 73 -27.17 6.71 12.55
N ALA A 74 -27.58 7.90 12.16
CA ALA A 74 -27.24 8.52 10.88
C ALA A 74 -26.81 9.99 11.05
N ALA A 75 -26.23 10.55 9.98
CA ALA A 75 -25.84 11.95 9.93
C ALA A 75 -27.00 12.88 10.35
N GLY A 76 -26.72 13.81 11.27
CA GLY A 76 -27.68 14.77 11.81
C GLY A 76 -28.56 14.25 12.95
N GLU A 77 -28.51 12.95 13.27
CA GLU A 77 -29.18 12.39 14.46
C GLU A 77 -28.32 12.64 15.73
N PRO A 78 -28.96 12.85 16.90
CA PRO A 78 -28.25 13.06 18.16
C PRO A 78 -27.41 11.83 18.55
N GLU A 79 -26.53 12.00 19.54
CA GLU A 79 -25.75 10.90 20.13
C GLU A 79 -26.68 9.78 20.63
N SER A 80 -26.26 8.53 20.43
CA SER A 80 -27.03 7.35 20.84
C SER A 80 -26.80 7.01 22.31
N GLY A 81 -25.71 7.49 22.91
CA GLY A 81 -25.27 7.10 24.25
C GLY A 81 -24.46 5.80 24.27
N ASP A 82 -24.17 5.25 23.08
CA ASP A 82 -23.26 4.12 22.90
C ASP A 82 -21.92 4.68 22.41
N ALA A 83 -20.85 4.43 23.18
CA ALA A 83 -19.54 4.97 22.89
C ALA A 83 -19.03 4.56 21.50
N ALA A 84 -19.20 3.31 21.08
CA ALA A 84 -18.67 2.86 19.79
C ALA A 84 -19.42 3.51 18.62
N VAL A 85 -20.75 3.64 18.75
CA VAL A 85 -21.58 4.32 17.75
C VAL A 85 -21.23 5.80 17.65
N ASP A 86 -21.05 6.46 18.78
CA ASP A 86 -20.79 7.90 18.84
C ASP A 86 -19.36 8.25 18.39
N GLU A 87 -18.38 7.41 18.74
CA GLU A 87 -16.99 7.48 18.25
C GLU A 87 -16.94 7.27 16.72
N ALA A 88 -17.62 6.25 16.19
CA ALA A 88 -17.68 5.99 14.75
C ALA A 88 -18.32 7.15 13.98
N ALA A 89 -19.41 7.72 14.50
CA ALA A 89 -20.07 8.89 13.94
C ALA A 89 -19.16 10.14 13.93
N TYR A 90 -18.43 10.37 15.03
CA TYR A 90 -17.47 11.47 15.13
C TYR A 90 -16.34 11.31 14.10
N GLY A 91 -15.72 10.13 14.06
CA GLY A 91 -14.61 9.85 13.16
C GLY A 91 -15.01 9.98 11.69
N ILE A 92 -16.13 9.40 11.26
CA ILE A 92 -16.53 9.49 9.85
C ILE A 92 -16.92 10.91 9.43
N THR A 93 -17.53 11.67 10.35
CA THR A 93 -17.81 13.09 10.11
C THR A 93 -16.51 13.86 9.89
N GLY A 94 -15.50 13.63 10.73
CA GLY A 94 -14.17 14.21 10.59
C GLY A 94 -13.46 13.81 9.30
N SER A 95 -13.49 12.53 8.93
CA SER A 95 -12.88 12.02 7.69
C SER A 95 -13.51 12.65 6.45
N LEU A 96 -14.84 12.67 6.38
CA LEU A 96 -15.56 13.27 5.25
C LEU A 96 -15.28 14.78 5.16
N ALA A 97 -15.21 15.47 6.30
CA ALA A 97 -14.85 16.89 6.35
C ALA A 97 -13.40 17.13 5.91
N LEU A 98 -12.43 16.32 6.34
CA LEU A 98 -11.03 16.41 5.91
C LEU A 98 -10.95 16.33 4.38
N PHE A 99 -11.50 15.26 3.80
CA PHE A 99 -11.43 15.05 2.35
C PHE A 99 -12.20 16.11 1.54
N ALA A 100 -13.37 16.55 2.01
CA ALA A 100 -14.17 17.54 1.32
C ALA A 100 -13.58 18.96 1.41
N GLU A 101 -13.18 19.39 2.61
CA GLU A 101 -12.79 20.77 2.88
C GLU A 101 -11.33 21.04 2.50
N VAL A 102 -10.44 20.08 2.69
CA VAL A 102 -9.00 20.24 2.41
C VAL A 102 -8.66 19.79 0.99
N TYR A 103 -9.22 18.66 0.56
CA TYR A 103 -8.85 18.03 -0.71
C TYR A 103 -9.91 18.18 -1.82
N GLY A 104 -11.05 18.82 -1.53
CA GLY A 104 -12.14 19.00 -2.50
C GLY A 104 -12.79 17.69 -2.97
N ARG A 105 -12.60 16.59 -2.23
CA ARG A 105 -13.11 15.25 -2.59
C ARG A 105 -14.47 14.99 -1.96
N ALA A 106 -15.47 14.67 -2.79
CA ALA A 106 -16.77 14.24 -2.30
C ALA A 106 -16.76 12.74 -1.93
N SER A 107 -16.65 12.44 -0.63
CA SER A 107 -16.62 11.06 -0.07
C SER A 107 -15.47 10.19 -0.62
N TYR A 108 -15.50 8.89 -0.31
CA TYR A 108 -14.42 7.97 -0.67
C TYR A 108 -14.32 7.73 -2.18
N ASP A 109 -15.40 7.87 -2.95
CA ASP A 109 -15.44 7.62 -4.39
C ASP A 109 -15.25 8.89 -5.25
N GLY A 110 -15.21 10.07 -4.62
CA GLY A 110 -15.15 11.36 -5.31
C GLY A 110 -16.49 11.84 -5.88
N ASN A 111 -17.57 11.07 -5.75
CA ASN A 111 -18.91 11.41 -6.26
C ASN A 111 -19.97 11.49 -5.14
N GLY A 112 -19.56 11.52 -3.88
CA GLY A 112 -20.45 11.67 -2.74
C GLY A 112 -21.17 10.38 -2.34
N ALA A 113 -20.55 9.21 -2.56
CA ALA A 113 -21.12 7.94 -2.10
C ALA A 113 -21.44 7.98 -0.59
N PRO A 114 -22.61 7.45 -0.17
CA PRO A 114 -22.92 7.33 1.24
C PRO A 114 -21.99 6.32 1.93
N VAL A 115 -21.64 6.57 3.18
CA VAL A 115 -20.74 5.70 3.95
C VAL A 115 -21.53 4.88 4.95
N SER A 116 -21.41 3.55 4.87
CA SER A 116 -21.93 2.65 5.89
C SER A 116 -20.82 2.25 6.84
N LEU A 117 -21.13 2.21 8.13
CA LEU A 117 -20.26 1.70 9.18
C LEU A 117 -21.03 0.68 10.01
N THR A 118 -20.36 -0.37 10.48
CA THR A 118 -20.91 -1.36 11.42
C THR A 118 -20.00 -1.49 12.63
N VAL A 119 -20.57 -1.31 13.83
CA VAL A 119 -19.88 -1.51 15.12
C VAL A 119 -20.40 -2.77 15.84
N HIS A 120 -19.73 -3.18 16.90
CA HIS A 120 -20.03 -4.40 17.66
C HIS A 120 -20.06 -5.64 16.77
N TYR A 121 -19.11 -5.72 15.84
CA TYR A 121 -18.96 -6.86 14.94
C TYR A 121 -18.28 -8.03 15.64
N GLU A 122 -18.98 -9.15 15.71
CA GLU A 122 -18.58 -10.37 16.42
C GLU A 122 -18.27 -10.12 17.92
N GLN A 123 -18.01 -11.19 18.68
CA GLN A 123 -17.53 -11.10 20.07
C GLN A 123 -16.01 -11.17 20.10
N ASP A 124 -15.38 -10.30 20.90
CA ASP A 124 -13.93 -10.24 21.09
C ASP A 124 -13.16 -10.16 19.76
N TYR A 125 -13.72 -9.45 18.78
CA TYR A 125 -13.09 -9.28 17.48
C TYR A 125 -12.00 -8.22 17.56
N ASP A 126 -10.75 -8.67 17.40
CA ASP A 126 -9.54 -7.87 17.57
C ASP A 126 -9.13 -7.18 16.25
N ASN A 127 -10.09 -6.62 15.51
CA ASN A 127 -9.78 -5.92 14.27
C ASN A 127 -10.82 -4.86 13.84
N ALA A 128 -10.41 -4.08 12.84
CA ALA A 128 -11.27 -3.23 12.02
C ALA A 128 -10.87 -3.38 10.55
N PHE A 129 -11.83 -3.16 9.64
CA PHE A 129 -11.58 -3.30 8.21
C PHE A 129 -12.55 -2.51 7.32
N TRP A 130 -12.08 -2.13 6.14
CA TRP A 130 -12.89 -1.83 4.97
C TRP A 130 -13.18 -3.12 4.16
N ASP A 131 -14.45 -3.49 4.02
CA ASP A 131 -14.86 -4.71 3.30
C ASP A 131 -15.03 -4.51 1.78
N GLY A 132 -14.75 -3.30 1.29
CA GLY A 132 -15.02 -2.86 -0.08
C GLY A 132 -16.40 -2.26 -0.31
N THR A 133 -17.23 -2.15 0.72
CA THR A 133 -18.55 -1.50 0.70
C THR A 133 -18.89 -0.72 1.97
N GLN A 134 -18.34 -1.11 3.13
CA GLN A 134 -18.54 -0.46 4.42
C GLN A 134 -17.32 -0.61 5.33
N LEU A 135 -17.29 0.21 6.37
CA LEU A 135 -16.31 0.11 7.47
C LEU A 135 -16.88 -0.79 8.57
N VAL A 136 -16.07 -1.67 9.15
CA VAL A 136 -16.49 -2.62 10.19
C VAL A 136 -15.50 -2.57 11.35
N PHE A 137 -16.02 -2.51 12.58
CA PHE A 137 -15.22 -2.36 13.80
C PHE A 137 -15.63 -3.39 14.86
N GLY A 138 -14.63 -4.09 15.39
CA GLY A 138 -14.76 -4.90 16.59
C GLY A 138 -14.63 -4.09 17.88
N ASP A 139 -15.03 -4.72 18.98
CA ASP A 139 -14.92 -4.16 20.33
C ASP A 139 -13.58 -4.52 21.03
N GLY A 140 -12.79 -5.40 20.42
CA GLY A 140 -11.59 -5.99 21.03
C GLY A 140 -11.92 -7.00 22.13
N ASP A 141 -10.91 -7.77 22.54
CA ASP A 141 -11.00 -8.79 23.60
C ASP A 141 -11.03 -8.23 25.05
N GLY A 142 -10.87 -6.91 25.22
CA GLY A 142 -10.80 -6.24 26.52
C GLY A 142 -9.57 -6.60 27.37
N THR A 143 -8.64 -7.39 26.84
CA THR A 143 -7.46 -7.93 27.53
C THR A 143 -6.16 -7.43 26.90
N VAL A 144 -6.11 -7.33 25.58
CA VAL A 144 -5.04 -6.73 24.79
C VAL A 144 -5.59 -5.50 24.07
N PHE A 145 -6.72 -5.64 23.39
CA PHE A 145 -7.33 -4.58 22.59
C PHE A 145 -8.61 -4.06 23.24
N GLY A 146 -8.78 -2.74 23.19
CA GLY A 146 -10.07 -2.09 23.41
C GLY A 146 -10.84 -1.91 22.10
N ARG A 147 -11.91 -1.11 22.17
CA ARG A 147 -12.77 -0.80 21.02
C ARG A 147 -11.97 -0.16 19.88
N PHE A 148 -12.16 -0.67 18.67
CA PHE A 148 -11.47 -0.16 17.47
C PHE A 148 -12.01 1.18 16.97
N THR A 149 -13.15 1.65 17.50
CA THR A 149 -13.70 2.98 17.20
C THR A 149 -13.03 4.09 18.02
N LYS A 150 -12.36 3.76 19.13
CA LYS A 150 -11.86 4.74 20.08
C LYS A 150 -10.69 5.58 19.52
N PRO A 151 -9.65 5.00 18.91
CA PRO A 151 -8.65 5.79 18.20
C PRO A 151 -9.24 6.24 16.85
N VAL A 152 -9.43 7.55 16.68
CA VAL A 152 -10.07 8.11 15.47
C VAL A 152 -9.27 7.85 14.19
N ASP A 153 -7.96 7.67 14.33
CA ASP A 153 -7.02 7.31 13.27
C ASP A 153 -7.25 5.88 12.75
N VAL A 154 -7.77 4.93 13.54
CA VAL A 154 -8.20 3.61 13.02
C VAL A 154 -9.30 3.78 11.98
N LEU A 155 -10.33 4.57 12.28
CA LEU A 155 -11.40 4.86 11.32
C LEU A 155 -10.87 5.63 10.11
N GLY A 156 -10.01 6.63 10.33
CA GLY A 156 -9.36 7.38 9.26
C GLY A 156 -8.57 6.48 8.31
N HIS A 157 -7.87 5.48 8.86
CA HIS A 157 -7.12 4.48 8.12
C HIS A 157 -8.05 3.62 7.25
N GLU A 158 -9.09 3.03 7.84
CA GLU A 158 -10.04 2.18 7.10
C GLU A 158 -10.80 2.95 6.01
N PHE A 159 -11.21 4.19 6.30
CA PHE A 159 -11.85 5.04 5.29
C PHE A 159 -10.91 5.36 4.12
N THR A 160 -9.62 5.48 4.39
CA THR A 160 -8.63 5.81 3.37
C THR A 160 -8.35 4.63 2.43
N HIS A 161 -8.48 3.39 2.87
CA HIS A 161 -8.47 2.26 1.93
C HIS A 161 -9.55 2.38 0.86
N ALA A 162 -10.76 2.83 1.23
CA ALA A 162 -11.82 3.09 0.27
C ALA A 162 -11.44 4.20 -0.73
N VAL A 163 -10.76 5.25 -0.27
CA VAL A 163 -10.24 6.33 -1.13
C VAL A 163 -9.18 5.79 -2.09
N THR A 164 -8.24 4.98 -1.60
CA THR A 164 -7.17 4.37 -2.42
C THR A 164 -7.75 3.43 -3.47
N GLU A 165 -8.76 2.61 -3.12
CA GLU A 165 -9.47 1.73 -4.06
C GLU A 165 -10.14 2.51 -5.20
N HIS A 166 -10.67 3.71 -4.92
CA HIS A 166 -11.35 4.57 -5.90
C HIS A 166 -10.45 5.68 -6.47
N THR A 167 -9.13 5.51 -6.40
CA THR A 167 -8.13 6.42 -6.98
C THR A 167 -7.04 5.61 -7.70
N ALA A 168 -5.85 5.48 -7.10
CA ALA A 168 -4.72 4.79 -7.72
C ALA A 168 -4.89 3.25 -7.77
N GLY A 169 -5.76 2.69 -6.92
CA GLY A 169 -6.00 1.25 -6.86
C GLY A 169 -4.73 0.44 -6.55
N LEU A 170 -3.85 0.98 -5.69
CA LEU A 170 -2.60 0.34 -5.26
C LEU A 170 -2.86 -1.11 -4.83
N ALA A 171 -2.27 -2.09 -5.52
CA ALA A 171 -2.49 -3.50 -5.23
C ALA A 171 -1.94 -3.85 -3.84
N TYR A 172 -2.67 -4.68 -3.09
CA TYR A 172 -2.29 -5.10 -1.74
C TYR A 172 -1.23 -6.21 -1.77
N ALA A 173 -0.06 -5.88 -2.31
CA ALA A 173 1.06 -6.78 -2.42
C ALA A 173 2.39 -6.00 -2.48
N GLY A 174 3.41 -6.47 -1.76
CA GLY A 174 4.76 -5.89 -1.76
C GLY A 174 4.77 -4.37 -1.53
N GLN A 175 5.59 -3.64 -2.29
CA GLN A 175 5.70 -2.18 -2.14
C GLN A 175 4.41 -1.42 -2.45
N SER A 176 3.62 -1.83 -3.44
CA SER A 176 2.33 -1.18 -3.70
C SER A 176 1.35 -1.38 -2.54
N GLY A 177 1.42 -2.53 -1.86
CA GLY A 177 0.61 -2.79 -0.67
C GLY A 177 1.10 -2.01 0.54
N ALA A 178 2.41 -1.93 0.75
CA ALA A 178 2.99 -1.08 1.78
C ALA A 178 2.71 0.42 1.56
N LEU A 179 2.63 0.87 0.31
CA LEU A 179 2.13 2.21 -0.02
C LEU A 179 0.65 2.35 0.30
N ASN A 180 -0.17 1.34 0.02
CA ASN A 180 -1.60 1.36 0.35
C ASN A 180 -1.82 1.55 1.87
N GLU A 181 -1.14 0.74 2.68
CA GLU A 181 -1.09 0.87 4.13
C GLU A 181 -0.60 2.25 4.58
N SER A 182 0.47 2.73 3.96
CA SER A 182 1.04 4.02 4.30
C SER A 182 0.11 5.19 3.95
N MET A 183 -0.59 5.16 2.81
CA MET A 183 -1.59 6.18 2.50
C MET A 183 -2.69 6.22 3.57
N SER A 184 -3.12 5.06 4.04
CA SER A 184 -4.10 4.93 5.12
C SER A 184 -3.59 5.54 6.43
N ASP A 185 -2.36 5.25 6.85
CA ASP A 185 -1.74 5.88 8.02
C ASP A 185 -1.55 7.39 7.85
N VAL A 186 -1.12 7.84 6.66
CA VAL A 186 -0.90 9.26 6.33
C VAL A 186 -2.17 10.08 6.53
N PHE A 187 -3.29 9.65 5.95
CA PHE A 187 -4.53 10.41 6.06
C PHE A 187 -5.23 10.20 7.40
N ALA A 188 -4.99 9.08 8.08
CA ALA A 188 -5.37 8.89 9.49
C ALA A 188 -4.66 9.88 10.42
N ALA A 189 -3.34 10.07 10.27
CA ALA A 189 -2.57 11.05 11.02
C ALA A 189 -3.03 12.48 10.71
N CYS A 190 -3.25 12.80 9.44
CA CYS A 190 -3.82 14.09 9.03
C CYS A 190 -5.17 14.37 9.72
N LEU A 191 -6.06 13.37 9.77
CA LEU A 191 -7.35 13.46 10.45
C LEU A 191 -7.19 13.74 11.95
N LYS A 192 -6.41 12.90 12.64
CA LYS A 192 -6.18 13.02 14.09
C LYS A 192 -5.63 14.41 14.42
N GLN A 193 -4.59 14.84 13.73
CA GLN A 193 -3.94 16.13 13.95
C GLN A 193 -4.90 17.29 13.67
N ARG A 194 -5.74 17.20 12.62
CA ARG A 194 -6.75 18.21 12.30
C ARG A 194 -7.81 18.34 13.38
N LEU A 195 -8.29 17.21 13.91
CA LEU A 195 -9.29 17.21 14.97
C LEU A 195 -8.74 17.76 16.30
N LEU A 196 -7.43 17.58 16.54
CA LEU A 196 -6.73 18.09 17.72
C LEU A 196 -6.18 19.52 17.53
N GLY A 197 -6.20 20.05 16.31
CA GLY A 197 -5.63 21.36 15.98
C GLY A 197 -4.10 21.42 16.12
N GLN A 198 -3.42 20.29 15.89
CA GLN A 198 -1.96 20.15 16.04
C GLN A 198 -1.25 20.42 14.72
N ASP A 199 -0.09 21.08 14.79
CA ASP A 199 0.83 21.13 13.66
C ASP A 199 1.70 19.86 13.56
N ALA A 200 2.50 19.75 12.50
CA ALA A 200 3.36 18.60 12.25
C ALA A 200 4.46 18.38 13.32
N LEU A 201 4.88 19.43 14.03
CA LEU A 201 5.91 19.35 15.09
C LEU A 201 5.31 18.94 16.43
N GLU A 202 4.05 19.27 16.69
CA GLU A 202 3.34 18.95 17.93
C GLU A 202 2.72 17.54 17.93
N ALA A 203 2.45 16.98 16.75
CA ALA A 203 1.79 15.70 16.59
C ALA A 203 2.60 14.51 17.15
N ASP A 204 1.89 13.53 17.71
CA ASP A 204 2.50 12.30 18.25
C ASP A 204 3.02 11.33 17.18
N TRP A 205 2.46 11.38 15.97
CA TRP A 205 2.77 10.49 14.84
C TRP A 205 2.53 8.99 15.12
N LEU A 206 1.72 8.68 16.12
CA LEU A 206 1.31 7.32 16.47
C LEU A 206 0.02 6.97 15.75
N ILE A 207 -0.06 5.73 15.27
CA ILE A 207 -1.27 5.14 14.69
C ILE A 207 -1.86 4.14 15.68
N GLY A 208 -3.14 4.33 16.02
CA GLY A 208 -3.84 3.49 16.99
C GLY A 208 -3.45 3.80 18.44
N GLU A 209 -3.11 5.05 18.76
CA GLU A 209 -2.85 5.46 20.14
C GLU A 209 -4.08 5.20 21.02
N GLY A 210 -3.89 4.48 22.13
CA GLY A 210 -4.97 4.16 23.06
C GLY A 210 -5.89 3.00 22.63
N ILE A 211 -5.50 2.25 21.58
CA ILE A 211 -6.16 1.01 21.18
C ILE A 211 -5.90 -0.12 22.18
N PHE A 212 -4.69 -0.18 22.74
CA PHE A 212 -4.33 -1.19 23.73
C PHE A 212 -4.90 -0.85 25.10
N VAL A 213 -5.33 -1.87 25.84
CA VAL A 213 -5.84 -1.70 27.21
C VAL A 213 -4.70 -1.41 28.19
N PRO A 214 -4.99 -0.81 29.37
CA PRO A 214 -3.97 -0.56 30.38
C PRO A 214 -3.25 -1.86 30.80
N GLY A 215 -1.91 -1.84 30.79
CA GLY A 215 -1.07 -2.98 31.14
C GLY A 215 -0.26 -3.55 29.97
N ILE A 216 -0.61 -3.19 28.74
CA ILE A 216 0.18 -3.48 27.54
C ILE A 216 1.24 -2.37 27.34
N SER A 217 2.49 -2.76 27.14
CA SER A 217 3.65 -1.87 26.94
C SER A 217 3.73 -1.39 25.49
N ALA A 218 2.73 -0.61 25.07
CA ALA A 218 2.60 -0.07 23.72
C ALA A 218 2.15 1.39 23.75
N ARG A 219 2.69 2.22 22.84
CA ARG A 219 2.25 3.61 22.62
C ARG A 219 1.17 3.70 21.54
N GLY A 220 1.24 2.81 20.57
CA GLY A 220 0.31 2.67 19.45
C GLY A 220 0.64 1.38 18.69
N LEU A 221 -0.07 1.12 17.60
CA LEU A 221 0.21 -0.03 16.73
C LEU A 221 1.43 0.25 15.84
N ARG A 222 1.60 1.50 15.40
CA ARG A 222 2.73 1.96 14.56
C ARG A 222 3.17 3.36 14.98
N ASP A 223 4.43 3.70 14.73
CA ASP A 223 5.02 5.02 14.94
C ASP A 223 5.57 5.52 13.60
N MET A 224 4.94 6.55 13.02
CA MET A 224 5.35 7.07 11.71
C MET A 224 6.66 7.86 11.79
N ALA A 225 7.00 8.47 12.93
CA ALA A 225 8.23 9.22 13.10
C ALA A 225 9.45 8.30 13.34
N ALA A 226 9.23 7.20 14.06
CA ALA A 226 10.23 6.20 14.39
C ALA A 226 9.66 4.77 14.26
N PRO A 227 9.48 4.24 13.04
CA PRO A 227 9.01 2.86 12.84
C PRO A 227 9.89 1.84 13.56
N GLY A 228 9.26 0.80 14.13
CA GLY A 228 9.96 -0.21 14.94
C GLY A 228 10.05 0.13 16.43
N THR A 229 9.34 1.18 16.89
CA THR A 229 9.38 1.67 18.28
C THR A 229 8.01 1.87 18.90
N ALA A 230 6.92 1.50 18.22
CA ALA A 230 5.56 1.71 18.72
C ALA A 230 5.26 0.87 19.98
N TYR A 231 5.81 -0.33 20.04
CA TYR A 231 5.65 -1.26 21.16
C TYR A 231 6.87 -2.18 21.35
N ASP A 232 7.10 -2.56 22.61
CA ASP A 232 8.04 -3.59 23.03
C ASP A 232 7.46 -4.21 24.30
N ASP A 233 6.60 -5.20 24.11
CA ASP A 233 5.78 -5.79 25.16
C ASP A 233 5.96 -7.31 25.19
N PRO A 234 6.00 -7.95 26.38
CA PRO A 234 6.12 -9.40 26.46
C PRO A 234 5.01 -10.15 25.72
N ALA A 235 3.83 -9.54 25.54
CA ALA A 235 2.73 -10.12 24.82
C ALA A 235 2.72 -9.86 23.32
N LEU A 236 2.94 -8.61 22.94
CA LEU A 236 2.95 -8.22 21.53
C LEU A 236 4.25 -8.61 20.81
N GLY A 237 5.32 -8.86 21.56
CA GLY A 237 6.68 -8.81 21.04
C GLY A 237 7.13 -7.37 20.82
N LYS A 238 8.09 -7.19 19.91
CA LYS A 238 8.58 -5.86 19.50
C LYS A 238 8.01 -5.49 18.14
N ASP A 239 7.72 -4.20 17.95
CA ASP A 239 7.35 -3.62 16.66
C ASP A 239 8.39 -4.00 15.57
N PRO A 240 7.98 -4.75 14.53
CA PRO A 240 8.89 -5.27 13.52
C PRO A 240 9.16 -4.30 12.36
N GLN A 241 8.54 -3.11 12.33
CA GLN A 241 8.67 -2.21 11.18
C GLN A 241 10.09 -1.68 10.97
N GLY A 242 10.49 -1.57 9.70
CA GLY A 242 11.72 -0.91 9.28
C GLY A 242 11.55 0.60 9.08
N ALA A 243 12.53 1.39 9.52
CA ALA A 243 12.50 2.86 9.38
C ALA A 243 13.08 3.37 8.04
N ASP A 244 13.74 2.52 7.26
CA ASP A 244 14.30 2.86 5.95
C ASP A 244 14.55 1.60 5.11
N MET A 245 14.94 1.78 3.85
CA MET A 245 15.17 0.69 2.90
C MET A 245 16.24 -0.32 3.31
N SER A 246 17.16 0.02 4.24
CA SER A 246 18.13 -0.97 4.75
C SER A 246 17.49 -2.03 5.65
N ALA A 247 16.30 -1.72 6.20
CA ALA A 247 15.48 -2.61 6.99
C ALA A 247 14.29 -3.18 6.20
N TYR A 248 14.26 -3.03 4.87
CA TYR A 248 13.20 -3.59 4.04
C TYR A 248 13.16 -5.12 4.18
N VAL A 249 11.96 -5.66 4.43
CA VAL A 249 11.74 -7.09 4.60
C VAL A 249 11.22 -7.68 3.29
N GLU A 250 12.03 -8.52 2.64
CA GLU A 250 11.59 -9.38 1.55
C GLU A 250 10.93 -10.65 2.12
N THR A 251 9.62 -10.78 1.94
CA THR A 251 8.83 -11.94 2.44
C THR A 251 7.66 -12.25 1.50
N THR A 252 7.05 -13.42 1.68
CA THR A 252 5.74 -13.76 1.10
C THR A 252 4.60 -13.63 2.11
N ASP A 253 4.93 -13.57 3.41
CA ASP A 253 3.96 -13.36 4.48
C ASP A 253 3.40 -11.95 4.40
N ASP A 254 2.24 -11.72 5.03
CA ASP A 254 1.64 -10.39 5.11
C ASP A 254 1.54 -9.70 3.73
N ASN A 255 1.13 -10.47 2.71
CA ASN A 255 1.04 -10.01 1.32
C ASN A 255 2.36 -9.42 0.76
N GLY A 256 3.51 -9.92 1.20
CA GLY A 256 4.80 -9.34 0.85
C GLY A 256 5.25 -8.24 1.82
N GLY A 257 4.87 -8.36 3.09
CA GLY A 257 5.25 -7.43 4.16
C GLY A 257 4.61 -6.05 4.02
N VAL A 258 3.33 -5.96 3.67
CA VAL A 258 2.67 -4.66 3.48
C VAL A 258 2.64 -3.84 4.77
N HIS A 259 2.37 -4.47 5.92
CA HIS A 259 2.43 -3.80 7.23
C HIS A 259 3.85 -3.72 7.76
N LEU A 260 4.73 -4.66 7.41
CA LEU A 260 6.14 -4.64 7.83
C LEU A 260 6.92 -3.47 7.19
N ASN A 261 6.64 -3.19 5.92
CA ASN A 261 7.39 -2.23 5.12
C ASN A 261 6.71 -0.85 5.00
N SER A 262 5.48 -0.67 5.48
CA SER A 262 4.78 0.64 5.44
C SER A 262 5.43 1.71 6.32
N GLY A 263 6.25 1.32 7.30
CA GLY A 263 7.07 2.23 8.11
C GLY A 263 7.98 3.14 7.28
N ILE A 264 8.54 2.62 6.17
CA ILE A 264 9.46 3.36 5.28
C ILE A 264 8.77 4.58 4.64
N PRO A 265 7.66 4.43 3.89
CA PRO A 265 6.91 5.56 3.35
C PRO A 265 6.19 6.40 4.44
N ASN A 266 5.80 5.82 5.58
CA ASN A 266 5.26 6.58 6.71
C ASN A 266 6.27 7.61 7.25
N ARG A 267 7.52 7.18 7.43
CA ARG A 267 8.59 8.07 7.89
C ARG A 267 8.95 9.11 6.85
N ALA A 268 8.92 8.77 5.56
CA ALA A 268 9.08 9.76 4.49
C ALA A 268 8.00 10.85 4.56
N PHE A 269 6.72 10.47 4.78
CA PHE A 269 5.65 11.45 4.96
C PHE A 269 5.88 12.33 6.20
N GLN A 270 6.20 11.71 7.34
CA GLN A 270 6.43 12.43 8.59
C GLN A 270 7.56 13.47 8.46
N LEU A 271 8.69 13.06 7.86
CA LEU A 271 9.83 13.94 7.61
C LEU A 271 9.46 15.09 6.66
N ALA A 272 8.69 14.79 5.59
CA ALA A 272 8.21 15.81 4.67
C ALA A 272 7.26 16.80 5.35
N ALA A 273 6.33 16.32 6.19
CA ALA A 273 5.39 17.16 6.93
C ALA A 273 6.12 18.11 7.88
N VAL A 274 7.10 17.61 8.63
CA VAL A 274 7.94 18.44 9.52
C VAL A 274 8.76 19.46 8.73
N ALA A 275 9.35 19.06 7.60
CA ALA A 275 10.17 19.96 6.78
C ALA A 275 9.34 21.03 6.05
N ILE A 276 8.12 20.71 5.63
CA ILE A 276 7.17 21.67 5.04
C ILE A 276 6.66 22.64 6.12
N GLY A 277 6.42 22.13 7.35
CA GLY A 277 5.91 22.90 8.47
C GLY A 277 4.42 23.20 8.39
N GLY A 278 3.88 23.77 9.47
CA GLY A 278 2.43 23.99 9.60
C GLY A 278 1.67 22.68 9.78
N SER A 279 0.39 22.67 9.39
CA SER A 279 -0.44 21.47 9.50
C SER A 279 -0.03 20.40 8.49
N SER A 280 -0.04 19.13 8.89
CA SER A 280 0.25 18.02 7.96
C SER A 280 -0.77 17.93 6.82
N TRP A 281 -2.06 18.21 7.06
CA TRP A 281 -3.12 18.02 6.05
C TRP A 281 -3.11 19.06 4.93
N GLU A 282 -2.84 20.34 5.21
CA GLU A 282 -2.68 21.36 4.16
C GLU A 282 -1.27 21.35 3.54
N GLY A 283 -0.26 20.88 4.29
CA GLY A 283 1.12 20.77 3.85
C GLY A 283 1.40 19.49 3.07
N ALA A 284 2.13 18.55 3.68
CA ALA A 284 2.52 17.30 3.03
C ALA A 284 1.31 16.46 2.57
N GLY A 285 0.19 16.50 3.30
CA GLY A 285 -1.05 15.79 2.99
C GLY A 285 -1.62 16.18 1.63
N ALA A 286 -1.60 17.48 1.29
CA ALA A 286 -2.01 17.96 -0.02
C ALA A 286 -1.10 17.43 -1.15
N VAL A 287 0.21 17.33 -0.90
CA VAL A 287 1.18 16.77 -1.86
C VAL A 287 0.94 15.27 -2.07
N TRP A 288 0.77 14.51 -0.99
CA TRP A 288 0.48 13.08 -1.05
C TRP A 288 -0.86 12.79 -1.73
N TYR A 289 -1.89 13.60 -1.45
CA TYR A 289 -3.19 13.50 -2.10
C TYR A 289 -3.11 13.78 -3.60
N ALA A 290 -2.40 14.84 -3.99
CA ALA A 290 -2.17 15.17 -5.40
C ALA A 290 -1.38 14.06 -6.13
N ALA A 291 -0.39 13.44 -5.48
CA ALA A 291 0.33 12.30 -6.05
C ALA A 291 -0.59 11.08 -6.25
N LEU A 292 -1.38 10.71 -5.23
CA LEU A 292 -2.31 9.59 -5.27
C LEU A 292 -3.37 9.75 -6.38
N THR A 293 -3.83 10.98 -6.62
CA THR A 293 -4.93 11.26 -7.56
C THR A 293 -4.48 11.79 -8.92
N GLY A 294 -3.20 12.15 -9.08
CA GLY A 294 -2.65 12.80 -10.28
C GLY A 294 -2.40 11.88 -11.48
N GLY A 295 -2.73 10.59 -11.39
CA GLY A 295 -2.64 9.62 -12.49
C GLY A 295 -1.26 9.02 -12.76
N ALA A 296 -0.20 9.52 -12.10
CA ALA A 296 1.14 8.94 -12.16
C ALA A 296 1.31 7.68 -11.28
N VAL A 297 0.44 7.54 -10.28
CA VAL A 297 0.40 6.39 -9.36
C VAL A 297 -0.68 5.42 -9.84
N GLY A 298 -0.37 4.13 -9.88
CA GLY A 298 -1.29 3.08 -10.27
C GLY A 298 -1.05 1.79 -9.48
N ALA A 299 -1.80 0.75 -9.81
CA ALA A 299 -1.88 -0.48 -9.01
C ALA A 299 -0.55 -1.16 -8.66
N ARG A 300 0.52 -0.96 -9.46
CA ARG A 300 1.83 -1.60 -9.26
C ARG A 300 2.95 -0.60 -8.95
N THR A 301 2.59 0.64 -8.60
CA THR A 301 3.59 1.65 -8.24
C THR A 301 4.38 1.19 -7.03
N ASP A 302 5.70 1.29 -7.14
CA ASP A 302 6.67 0.99 -6.08
C ASP A 302 7.07 2.27 -5.33
N PHE A 303 7.92 2.16 -4.31
CA PHE A 303 8.32 3.30 -3.49
C PHE A 303 9.01 4.40 -4.31
N ALA A 304 9.90 4.02 -5.24
CA ALA A 304 10.61 4.98 -6.09
C ALA A 304 9.66 5.75 -7.04
N GLY A 305 8.68 5.07 -7.60
CA GLY A 305 7.65 5.67 -8.45
C GLY A 305 6.72 6.61 -7.66
N PHE A 306 6.30 6.20 -6.46
CA PHE A 306 5.48 7.06 -5.60
C PHE A 306 6.26 8.28 -5.09
N ALA A 307 7.54 8.10 -4.73
CA ALA A 307 8.44 9.18 -4.38
C ALA A 307 8.58 10.20 -5.53
N ALA A 308 8.71 9.73 -6.78
CA ALA A 308 8.73 10.63 -7.94
C ALA A 308 7.41 11.40 -8.11
N ALA A 309 6.27 10.74 -7.93
CA ALA A 309 4.96 11.38 -8.03
C ALA A 309 4.73 12.46 -6.96
N THR A 310 5.13 12.20 -5.70
CA THR A 310 5.05 13.18 -4.61
C THR A 310 5.98 14.36 -4.84
N VAL A 311 7.22 14.14 -5.29
CA VAL A 311 8.14 15.24 -5.63
C VAL A 311 7.60 16.09 -6.78
N ALA A 312 7.00 15.48 -7.81
CA ALA A 312 6.38 16.20 -8.91
C ALA A 312 5.16 17.03 -8.46
N ALA A 313 4.40 16.55 -7.49
CA ALA A 313 3.23 17.24 -6.93
C ALA A 313 3.59 18.35 -5.92
N ALA A 314 4.82 18.34 -5.38
CA ALA A 314 5.21 19.17 -4.23
C ALA A 314 5.38 20.67 -4.52
N GLY A 315 5.49 21.08 -5.79
CA GLY A 315 5.71 22.46 -6.17
C GLY A 315 6.94 23.07 -5.48
N ALA A 316 6.75 24.14 -4.71
CA ALA A 316 7.83 24.80 -3.97
C ALA A 316 8.46 23.92 -2.86
N HIS A 317 7.80 22.84 -2.46
CA HIS A 317 8.28 21.91 -1.43
C HIS A 317 9.03 20.69 -1.99
N ALA A 318 9.34 20.66 -3.30
CA ALA A 318 9.97 19.51 -3.96
C ALA A 318 11.27 19.06 -3.29
N ASP A 319 12.12 19.98 -2.82
CA ASP A 319 13.38 19.64 -2.16
C ASP A 319 13.15 19.01 -0.78
N ALA A 320 12.18 19.50 -0.01
CA ALA A 320 11.81 18.93 1.29
C ALA A 320 11.27 17.50 1.13
N VAL A 321 10.37 17.28 0.16
CA VAL A 321 9.80 15.97 -0.14
C VAL A 321 10.88 15.00 -0.65
N ARG A 322 11.77 15.46 -1.54
CA ARG A 322 12.90 14.66 -2.03
C ARG A 322 13.81 14.24 -0.89
N GLY A 323 14.23 15.18 -0.04
CA GLY A 323 15.11 14.90 1.10
C GLY A 323 14.50 13.91 2.09
N ALA A 324 13.18 13.95 2.29
CA ALA A 324 12.46 13.00 3.13
C ALA A 324 12.53 11.57 2.58
N TRP A 325 12.30 11.37 1.27
CA TRP A 325 12.45 10.07 0.62
C TRP A 325 13.89 9.56 0.64
N GLU A 326 14.86 10.43 0.35
CA GLU A 326 16.28 10.08 0.39
C GLU A 326 16.73 9.66 1.80
N THR A 327 16.20 10.30 2.85
CA THR A 327 16.49 9.95 4.25
C THR A 327 16.06 8.53 4.61
N VAL A 328 14.97 8.03 3.99
CA VAL A 328 14.51 6.64 4.19
C VAL A 328 15.10 5.67 3.15
N GLY A 329 16.10 6.10 2.38
CA GLY A 329 16.80 5.27 1.40
C GLY A 329 16.04 5.05 0.10
N VAL A 330 15.02 5.85 -0.21
CA VAL A 330 14.27 5.78 -1.46
C VAL A 330 14.72 6.91 -2.37
N THR A 331 15.31 6.57 -3.51
CA THR A 331 15.61 7.56 -4.56
C THR A 331 14.38 7.72 -5.45
N PRO A 332 13.80 8.92 -5.59
CA PRO A 332 12.72 9.16 -6.53
C PRO A 332 13.15 8.75 -7.93
N ALA A 333 12.31 7.98 -8.63
CA ALA A 333 12.56 7.67 -10.03
C ALA A 333 12.78 8.98 -10.80
N GLY A 334 13.88 9.08 -11.56
CA GLY A 334 14.20 10.30 -12.32
C GLY A 334 13.03 10.69 -13.23
N ALA A 335 12.86 11.99 -13.48
CA ALA A 335 11.94 12.50 -14.50
C ALA A 335 12.49 12.12 -15.89
N ALA A 336 12.49 10.84 -16.22
CA ALA A 336 12.41 10.39 -17.59
C ALA A 336 10.97 10.64 -18.05
N ALA A 337 10.80 11.20 -19.23
CA ALA A 337 9.62 10.88 -20.01
C ALA A 337 9.51 9.35 -20.06
N GLY A 338 8.65 8.76 -19.23
CA GLY A 338 8.50 7.31 -19.08
C GLY A 338 9.69 6.59 -18.42
N SER A 339 9.47 6.10 -17.20
CA SER A 339 10.11 4.94 -16.55
C SER A 339 11.58 4.59 -16.87
N GLY A 340 12.45 4.71 -15.86
CA GLY A 340 13.73 3.98 -15.82
C GLY A 340 14.70 4.48 -14.74
N ALA A 341 14.71 3.83 -13.57
CA ALA A 341 15.86 3.76 -12.66
C ALA A 341 16.86 2.74 -13.23
N GLY A 342 18.18 2.85 -13.11
CA GLY A 342 19.08 3.83 -12.51
C GLY A 342 20.49 3.22 -12.59
N ALA A 343 21.42 3.90 -13.25
CA ALA A 343 22.72 4.35 -12.69
C ALA A 343 23.84 3.27 -12.62
N PRO A 344 25.12 3.60 -12.33
CA PRO A 344 25.74 4.92 -12.13
C PRO A 344 27.09 5.11 -12.87
N GLY A 345 27.63 6.34 -12.86
CA GLY A 345 29.05 6.56 -13.08
C GLY A 345 29.43 8.03 -13.23
N VAL A 346 30.07 8.61 -12.21
CA VAL A 346 30.88 9.82 -12.33
C VAL A 346 32.35 9.42 -12.27
N ALA A 347 33.12 9.79 -13.31
CA ALA A 347 34.47 10.32 -13.20
C ALA A 347 34.80 11.03 -14.52
N GLU A 348 35.09 12.33 -14.46
CA GLU A 348 35.59 13.11 -15.59
C GLU A 348 36.96 12.61 -16.06
N GLY A 349 37.09 12.47 -17.38
CA GLY A 349 38.34 12.19 -18.09
C GLY A 349 38.10 12.39 -19.59
N ASP A 350 38.53 13.55 -20.09
CA ASP A 350 38.40 14.04 -21.46
C ASP A 350 38.81 13.00 -22.53
N GLY A 351 37.87 12.62 -23.39
CA GLY A 351 38.08 11.74 -24.55
C GLY A 351 36.75 11.47 -25.28
N PRO A 352 36.73 11.39 -26.63
CA PRO A 352 35.48 11.31 -27.39
C PRO A 352 34.76 9.98 -27.12
N ALA A 353 33.50 10.04 -26.68
CA ALA A 353 32.70 8.88 -26.31
C ALA A 353 32.37 7.96 -27.51
N PRO A 354 32.42 6.62 -27.36
CA PRO A 354 31.93 5.66 -28.34
C PRO A 354 30.39 5.56 -28.32
N SER A 355 29.79 5.23 -29.47
CA SER A 355 28.35 4.93 -29.60
C SER A 355 27.90 3.80 -28.66
N PRO A 356 26.64 3.79 -28.16
CA PRO A 356 26.16 2.73 -27.28
C PRO A 356 26.20 1.37 -28.00
N ALA A 357 26.73 0.35 -27.33
CA ALA A 357 26.87 -1.01 -27.84
C ALA A 357 25.51 -1.67 -28.10
N ARG A 358 25.40 -2.43 -29.19
CA ARG A 358 24.20 -3.19 -29.54
C ARG A 358 24.16 -4.51 -28.75
N THR A 359 23.35 -4.55 -27.70
CA THR A 359 23.17 -5.75 -26.87
C THR A 359 21.82 -6.45 -27.13
N VAL A 360 21.80 -7.76 -26.90
CA VAL A 360 20.60 -8.59 -26.88
C VAL A 360 20.54 -9.33 -25.55
N SER A 361 19.44 -9.19 -24.81
CA SER A 361 19.24 -9.93 -23.57
C SER A 361 17.94 -10.73 -23.58
N VAL A 362 17.97 -11.87 -22.89
CA VAL A 362 16.81 -12.72 -22.64
C VAL A 362 16.77 -13.06 -21.17
N ARG A 363 15.59 -12.95 -20.56
CA ARG A 363 15.33 -13.43 -19.20
C ARG A 363 14.14 -14.38 -19.22
N ARG A 364 14.34 -15.60 -18.73
CA ARG A 364 13.28 -16.59 -18.51
C ARG A 364 12.91 -16.62 -17.04
N THR A 365 11.63 -16.56 -16.73
CA THR A 365 11.05 -16.68 -15.38
C THR A 365 9.89 -17.66 -15.38
N GLY A 366 9.48 -18.17 -14.22
CA GLY A 366 8.38 -19.14 -14.11
C GLY A 366 8.86 -20.59 -14.13
N GLY A 367 8.03 -21.49 -14.68
CA GLY A 367 8.21 -22.92 -14.50
C GLY A 367 7.81 -23.40 -13.10
N PHE A 368 7.65 -24.70 -12.91
CA PHE A 368 7.23 -25.31 -11.64
C PHE A 368 8.07 -24.89 -10.42
N ALA A 369 9.36 -24.58 -10.63
CA ALA A 369 10.28 -24.17 -9.57
C ALA A 369 10.40 -22.64 -9.39
N GLY A 370 9.74 -21.83 -10.23
CA GLY A 370 9.77 -20.36 -10.15
C GLY A 370 11.13 -19.71 -10.39
N LEU A 371 12.09 -20.43 -10.97
CA LEU A 371 13.48 -19.96 -11.13
C LEU A 371 13.60 -18.93 -12.26
N ALA A 372 14.48 -17.94 -12.04
CA ALA A 372 14.84 -16.95 -13.05
C ALA A 372 16.24 -17.23 -13.61
N VAL A 373 16.37 -17.24 -14.94
CA VAL A 373 17.65 -17.35 -15.66
C VAL A 373 17.73 -16.22 -16.67
N GLY A 374 18.87 -15.53 -16.73
CA GLY A 374 19.11 -14.43 -17.66
C GLY A 374 20.43 -14.57 -18.38
N GLY A 375 20.50 -14.07 -19.60
CA GLY A 375 21.70 -14.05 -20.43
C GLY A 375 21.70 -12.83 -21.34
N GLU A 376 22.91 -12.42 -21.73
CA GLU A 376 23.14 -11.28 -22.61
C GLU A 376 24.21 -11.64 -23.65
N VAL A 377 24.09 -11.06 -24.84
CA VAL A 377 25.05 -11.13 -25.94
C VAL A 377 25.32 -9.72 -26.45
N ASP A 378 26.59 -9.32 -26.41
CA ASP A 378 27.09 -8.11 -27.07
C ASP A 378 27.34 -8.40 -28.56
N LEU A 379 26.61 -7.71 -29.44
CA LEU A 379 26.72 -7.93 -30.88
C LEU A 379 27.91 -7.19 -31.51
N ASP A 380 28.46 -6.20 -30.82
CA ASP A 380 29.62 -5.44 -31.30
C ASP A 380 30.95 -6.00 -30.73
N GLY A 381 30.85 -6.92 -29.77
CA GLY A 381 31.97 -7.65 -29.18
C GLY A 381 32.29 -9.01 -29.82
N ASP A 382 33.24 -9.73 -29.21
CA ASP A 382 33.75 -11.02 -29.68
C ASP A 382 32.95 -12.24 -29.17
N ASP A 383 31.68 -12.05 -28.75
CA ASP A 383 30.86 -13.17 -28.27
C ASP A 383 30.66 -14.20 -29.41
N PRO A 384 31.06 -15.47 -29.22
CA PRO A 384 30.97 -16.48 -30.28
C PRO A 384 29.53 -16.72 -30.76
N ARG A 385 28.53 -16.39 -29.95
CA ARG A 385 27.10 -16.49 -30.26
C ARG A 385 26.58 -15.33 -31.11
N GLY A 386 27.33 -14.22 -31.18
CA GLY A 386 26.87 -12.98 -31.82
C GLY A 386 26.49 -13.14 -33.29
N SER A 387 27.14 -14.05 -34.04
CA SER A 387 26.80 -14.29 -35.45
C SER A 387 25.43 -14.94 -35.62
N GLU A 388 25.07 -15.89 -34.77
CA GLU A 388 23.77 -16.56 -34.78
C GLU A 388 22.66 -15.62 -34.28
N VAL A 389 22.93 -14.87 -33.21
CA VAL A 389 21.98 -13.89 -32.66
C VAL A 389 21.64 -12.80 -33.68
N ARG A 390 22.63 -12.26 -34.41
CA ARG A 390 22.36 -11.30 -35.50
C ARG A 390 21.45 -11.88 -36.58
N SER A 391 21.67 -13.14 -36.98
CA SER A 391 20.84 -13.80 -37.99
C SER A 391 19.40 -14.04 -37.51
N LEU A 392 19.20 -14.33 -36.22
CA LEU A 392 17.87 -14.48 -35.62
C LEU A 392 17.15 -13.13 -35.53
N MET A 393 17.84 -12.06 -35.15
CA MET A 393 17.26 -10.71 -35.07
C MET A 393 16.69 -10.24 -36.41
N ASP A 394 17.35 -10.53 -37.53
CA ASP A 394 16.86 -10.16 -38.86
C ASP A 394 15.51 -10.82 -39.22
N ARG A 395 15.11 -11.87 -38.50
CA ARG A 395 13.86 -12.63 -38.72
C ARG A 395 12.80 -12.41 -37.64
N ILE A 396 13.15 -11.75 -36.54
CA ILE A 396 12.26 -11.54 -35.40
C ILE A 396 11.74 -10.10 -35.41
N ASP A 397 10.43 -9.92 -35.54
CA ASP A 397 9.76 -8.67 -35.22
C ASP A 397 9.09 -8.79 -33.86
N LEU A 398 9.64 -8.14 -32.82
CA LEU A 398 9.10 -8.24 -31.47
C LEU A 398 7.74 -7.54 -31.32
N ARG A 399 7.40 -6.59 -32.20
CA ARG A 399 6.08 -5.95 -32.22
C ARG A 399 4.96 -6.93 -32.60
N GLU A 400 5.30 -8.00 -33.32
CA GLU A 400 4.34 -9.04 -33.72
C GLU A 400 4.27 -10.20 -32.71
N ALA A 401 5.09 -10.18 -31.65
CA ALA A 401 5.10 -11.23 -30.65
C ALA A 401 3.76 -11.30 -29.90
N ARG A 402 3.14 -12.49 -29.88
CA ARG A 402 1.82 -12.69 -29.26
C ARG A 402 1.95 -12.63 -27.73
N THR A 403 1.37 -11.59 -27.14
CA THR A 403 1.30 -11.42 -25.68
C THR A 403 0.03 -12.06 -25.10
N GLY A 404 0.06 -12.50 -23.84
CA GLY A 404 -1.12 -13.05 -23.16
C GLY A 404 -0.80 -13.50 -21.73
N LEU A 405 -1.81 -13.95 -21.00
CA LEU A 405 -1.59 -14.54 -19.69
C LEU A 405 -0.85 -15.89 -19.85
N PRO A 406 0.22 -16.15 -19.09
CA PRO A 406 0.86 -17.46 -19.06
C PRO A 406 -0.09 -18.49 -18.46
N HIS A 407 -0.04 -19.72 -18.94
CA HIS A 407 -0.67 -20.83 -18.21
C HIS A 407 0.10 -21.09 -16.90
N PRO A 408 -0.56 -21.65 -15.87
CA PRO A 408 0.12 -22.08 -14.65
C PRO A 408 1.32 -22.96 -14.97
N ASP A 409 2.40 -22.79 -14.21
CA ASP A 409 3.66 -23.54 -14.30
C ASP A 409 4.45 -23.42 -15.63
N MET A 410 4.06 -22.54 -16.55
CA MET A 410 4.80 -22.28 -17.79
C MET A 410 5.87 -21.19 -17.60
N PHE A 411 6.89 -21.20 -18.47
CA PHE A 411 7.88 -20.12 -18.48
C PHE A 411 7.35 -18.86 -19.18
N VAL A 412 7.91 -17.72 -18.80
CA VAL A 412 7.70 -16.42 -19.44
C VAL A 412 9.06 -15.84 -19.79
N TYR A 413 9.21 -15.38 -21.02
CA TYR A 413 10.45 -14.84 -21.56
C TYR A 413 10.32 -13.34 -21.78
N ASP A 414 11.24 -12.59 -21.19
CA ASP A 414 11.45 -11.17 -21.45
C ASP A 414 12.62 -11.06 -22.45
N PHE A 415 12.34 -10.56 -23.66
CA PHE A 415 13.33 -10.28 -24.69
C PHE A 415 13.63 -8.78 -24.73
N ASP A 416 14.90 -8.40 -24.86
CA ASP A 416 15.36 -7.06 -25.21
C ASP A 416 16.33 -7.17 -26.41
N LEU A 417 15.88 -6.76 -27.60
CA LEU A 417 16.67 -6.78 -28.83
C LEU A 417 17.09 -5.36 -29.18
N CYS A 418 18.27 -4.95 -28.70
CA CYS A 418 18.81 -3.61 -28.91
C CYS A 418 17.83 -2.48 -28.52
N GLY A 419 17.10 -2.65 -27.41
CA GLY A 419 16.15 -1.69 -26.87
C GLY A 419 14.68 -1.98 -27.22
N GLU A 420 14.40 -2.89 -28.16
CA GLU A 420 13.04 -3.34 -28.43
C GLU A 420 12.66 -4.48 -27.48
N ARG A 421 11.58 -4.32 -26.72
CA ARG A 421 11.22 -5.23 -25.62
C ARG A 421 9.89 -5.91 -25.82
N ALA A 422 9.84 -7.21 -25.53
CA ALA A 422 8.60 -7.97 -25.49
C ALA A 422 8.62 -9.05 -24.40
N ARG A 423 7.48 -9.24 -23.75
CA ARG A 423 7.23 -10.35 -22.81
C ARG A 423 6.36 -11.39 -23.49
N VAL A 424 6.90 -12.59 -23.68
CA VAL A 424 6.28 -13.68 -24.44
C VAL A 424 6.14 -14.92 -23.55
N PRO A 425 4.90 -15.36 -23.25
CA PRO A 425 4.68 -16.66 -22.61
C PRO A 425 5.25 -17.80 -23.47
N GLU A 426 5.75 -18.85 -22.84
CA GLU A 426 6.37 -19.99 -23.53
C GLU A 426 5.48 -20.59 -24.64
N GLN A 427 4.17 -20.68 -24.41
CA GLN A 427 3.23 -21.20 -25.40
C GLN A 427 3.05 -20.31 -26.65
N HIS A 428 3.57 -19.08 -26.62
CA HIS A 428 3.52 -18.10 -27.70
C HIS A 428 4.88 -17.85 -28.35
N LEU A 429 5.94 -18.56 -27.94
CA LEU A 429 7.24 -18.47 -28.60
C LEU A 429 7.17 -19.02 -30.02
N THR A 430 7.59 -18.20 -30.98
CA THR A 430 7.95 -18.66 -32.32
C THR A 430 9.24 -19.49 -32.27
N ASP A 431 9.53 -20.24 -33.33
CA ASP A 431 10.75 -21.05 -33.38
C ASP A 431 12.02 -20.20 -33.32
N ASP A 432 12.02 -19.01 -33.94
CA ASP A 432 13.13 -18.07 -33.88
C ASP A 432 13.27 -17.45 -32.47
N LEU A 433 12.17 -17.09 -31.78
CA LEU A 433 12.24 -16.60 -30.39
C LEU A 433 12.70 -17.68 -29.40
N ARG A 434 12.27 -18.92 -29.60
CA ARG A 434 12.73 -20.07 -28.80
C ARG A 434 14.22 -20.31 -29.02
N ARG A 435 14.67 -20.32 -30.27
CA ARG A 435 16.08 -20.50 -30.61
C ARG A 435 16.95 -19.37 -30.06
N LEU A 436 16.45 -18.13 -30.12
CA LEU A 436 17.14 -16.99 -29.53
C LEU A 436 17.29 -17.13 -28.01
N ALA A 437 16.23 -17.55 -27.32
CA ALA A 437 16.29 -17.79 -25.88
C ALA A 437 17.30 -18.90 -25.52
N GLU A 438 17.34 -20.01 -26.26
CA GLU A 438 18.33 -21.08 -26.06
C GLU A 438 19.77 -20.55 -26.19
N VAL A 439 20.06 -19.85 -27.29
CA VAL A 439 21.42 -19.34 -27.57
C VAL A 439 21.86 -18.31 -26.51
N VAL A 440 20.96 -17.42 -26.09
CA VAL A 440 21.29 -16.35 -25.13
C VAL A 440 21.39 -16.87 -23.70
N LEU A 441 20.53 -17.80 -23.29
CA LEU A 441 20.48 -18.33 -21.91
C LEU A 441 21.48 -19.47 -21.63
N GLY A 442 21.98 -20.15 -22.67
CA GLY A 442 22.95 -21.26 -22.55
C GLY A 442 22.29 -22.63 -22.61
#